data_AF-A0A0C9RWC1-F1
#
_entry.id   AF-A0A0C9RWC1-F1
#
_cell.length_a   1.000
_cell.length_b   1.000
_cell.length_c   1.000
_cell.angle_alpha   90.00
_cell.angle_beta   90.00
_cell.angle_gamma   90.00
#
_symmetry.space_group_name_H-M   'P 1'
#
loop_
_entity.id
_entity.type
_entity.pdbx_description
1 polymer ?
#
loop_
_entity_poly.entity_id
_entity_poly.type
_entity_poly.pdbx_seq_one_letter_code
_entity_poly.pdbx_strand_id
1 'polypeptide(L)'
;MHGLFELLLAGLCIATAVVAKLGPPAGPQKLQRDEIDTFEVVVNFPNAVAIADSDNNALLQCLSATRTELDQEALTATYVWKFQKAESLDEREITFHIAPGETPGTLDMTIGDDPT
;
A
#
# COMPACT_ATOMS: atom_id res chain seq x y z
N MET A 1 34.23 16.44 36.14
CA MET A 1 32.90 17.11 36.04
C MET A 1 32.71 17.91 34.75
N HIS A 2 33.72 18.57 34.18
CA HIS A 2 33.58 19.35 32.93
C HIS A 2 33.25 18.49 31.68
N GLY A 3 33.91 17.35 31.47
CA GLY A 3 33.70 16.55 30.25
C GLY A 3 32.33 15.86 30.13
N LEU A 4 31.65 15.59 31.25
CA LEU A 4 30.30 15.01 31.24
C LEU A 4 29.25 16.06 30.83
N PHE A 5 29.47 17.32 31.21
CA PHE A 5 28.58 18.42 30.86
C PHE A 5 28.63 18.73 29.35
N GLU A 6 29.82 18.74 28.76
CA GLU A 6 30.04 18.89 27.31
C GLU A 6 29.35 17.76 26.50
N LEU A 7 29.48 16.50 26.95
CA LEU A 7 28.84 15.35 26.30
C LEU A 7 27.32 15.42 26.36
N LEU A 8 26.76 15.87 27.49
CA LEU A 8 25.31 16.06 27.64
C LEU A 8 24.79 17.19 26.75
N LEU A 9 25.54 18.28 26.63
CA LEU A 9 25.19 19.40 25.75
C LEU A 9 25.22 18.98 24.27
N ALA A 10 26.27 18.25 23.85
CA ALA A 10 26.38 17.74 22.50
C ALA A 10 25.24 16.75 22.17
N GLY A 11 24.90 15.86 23.11
CA GLY A 11 23.78 14.94 22.97
C GLY A 11 22.43 15.65 22.80
N LEU A 12 22.19 16.72 23.56
CA LEU A 12 20.96 17.53 23.48
C LEU A 12 20.87 18.28 22.13
N CYS A 13 21.98 18.84 21.64
CA CYS A 13 22.03 19.50 20.33
C CYS A 13 21.76 18.52 19.18
N ILE A 14 22.26 17.28 19.25
CA ILE A 14 22.01 16.27 18.23
C ILE A 14 20.55 15.83 18.25
N ALA A 15 19.98 15.58 19.44
CA ALA A 15 18.57 15.19 19.57
C ALA A 15 17.61 16.25 19.02
N THR A 16 17.87 17.53 19.30
CA THR A 16 17.03 18.64 18.79
C THR A 16 17.15 18.80 17.27
N ALA A 17 18.35 18.62 16.69
CA ALA A 17 18.53 18.65 15.23
C ALA A 17 17.79 17.51 14.51
N VAL A 18 17.76 16.31 15.10
CA VAL A 18 17.04 15.15 14.54
C VAL A 18 15.52 15.37 14.60
N VAL A 19 14.99 15.85 15.72
CA VAL A 19 13.55 16.15 15.88
C VAL A 19 13.11 17.33 15.01
N ALA A 20 13.96 18.31 14.73
CA ALA A 20 13.62 19.45 13.88
C ALA A 20 13.62 19.11 12.37
N LYS A 21 14.34 18.07 11.95
CA LYS A 21 14.41 17.62 10.55
C LYS A 21 13.29 16.67 10.16
N LEU A 22 12.74 15.95 11.13
CA LEU A 22 11.56 15.11 10.96
C LEU A 22 10.35 15.98 11.30
N GLY A 23 9.54 16.35 10.30
CA GLY A 23 8.27 17.02 10.56
C GLY A 23 7.42 16.21 11.55
N PRO A 24 6.41 16.81 12.20
CA PRO A 24 5.49 16.03 13.05
C PRO A 24 5.01 14.80 12.27
N PRO A 25 4.92 13.61 12.93
CA PRO A 25 4.31 12.44 12.28
C PRO A 25 2.99 12.91 11.71
N ALA A 26 2.73 12.59 10.44
CA ALA A 26 1.48 12.95 9.80
C ALA A 26 0.36 12.49 10.74
N GLY A 27 -0.28 13.45 11.42
CA GLY A 27 -1.36 13.16 12.37
C GLY A 27 -2.42 12.33 11.63
N PRO A 28 -3.27 11.57 12.34
CA PRO A 28 -4.22 10.69 11.68
C PRO A 28 -4.97 11.50 10.61
N GLN A 29 -4.73 11.17 9.34
CA GLN A 29 -5.36 11.85 8.21
C GLN A 29 -6.84 11.46 8.21
N LYS A 30 -7.62 12.05 9.12
CA LYS A 30 -9.08 12.03 9.09
C LYS A 30 -9.53 13.06 8.07
N LEU A 31 -9.20 12.82 6.80
CA LEU A 31 -9.89 13.48 5.71
C LEU A 31 -11.31 12.92 5.73
N GLN A 32 -12.32 13.80 5.78
CA GLN A 32 -13.68 13.38 5.49
C GLN A 32 -13.68 12.90 4.04
N ARG A 33 -13.91 11.61 3.85
CA ARG A 33 -14.08 10.99 2.54
C ARG A 33 -15.52 10.53 2.44
N ASP A 34 -16.14 10.82 1.31
CA ASP A 34 -17.43 10.22 0.97
C ASP A 34 -17.28 8.69 0.94
N GLU A 35 -18.39 7.97 1.13
CA GLU A 35 -18.38 6.51 0.98
C GLU A 35 -17.91 6.17 -0.43
N ILE A 36 -16.83 5.39 -0.51
CA ILE A 36 -16.23 4.99 -1.78
C ILE A 36 -16.98 3.75 -2.25
N ASP A 37 -17.55 3.82 -3.45
CA ASP A 37 -17.93 2.62 -4.20
C ASP A 37 -16.66 1.96 -4.71
N THR A 38 -16.18 0.95 -3.97
CA THR A 38 -14.94 0.27 -4.31
C THR A 38 -15.04 -0.48 -5.63
N PHE A 39 -16.22 -0.95 -6.02
CA PHE A 39 -16.39 -1.67 -7.27
C PHE A 39 -16.49 -0.73 -8.47
N GLU A 40 -16.97 0.51 -8.30
CA GLU A 40 -16.88 1.53 -9.33
C GLU A 40 -15.41 1.80 -9.74
N VAL A 41 -14.48 1.79 -8.77
CA VAL A 41 -13.03 1.87 -9.06
C VAL A 41 -12.60 0.67 -9.91
N VAL A 42 -13.00 -0.54 -9.51
CA VAL A 42 -12.69 -1.77 -10.25
C VAL A 42 -13.19 -1.67 -11.69
N VAL A 43 -14.42 -1.23 -11.92
CA VAL A 43 -15.05 -1.09 -13.25
C VAL A 43 -14.29 -0.09 -14.13
N ASN A 44 -13.89 1.05 -13.58
CA ASN A 44 -13.30 2.15 -14.36
C ASN A 44 -11.79 2.03 -14.61
N PHE A 45 -11.05 1.27 -13.78
CA PHE A 45 -9.58 1.21 -13.85
C PHE A 45 -9.06 -0.20 -14.18
N PRO A 46 -9.06 -0.61 -15.47
CA PRO A 46 -8.58 -1.94 -15.87
C PRO A 46 -7.08 -2.16 -15.65
N ASN A 47 -6.29 -1.10 -15.45
CA ASN A 47 -4.86 -1.19 -15.16
C ASN A 47 -4.55 -0.36 -13.91
N ALA A 48 -3.72 -0.90 -13.02
CA ALA A 48 -3.28 -0.24 -11.80
C ALA A 48 -1.79 -0.46 -11.54
N VAL A 49 -1.18 0.44 -10.78
CA VAL A 49 0.21 0.34 -10.32
C VAL A 49 0.28 0.66 -8.83
N ALA A 50 1.10 -0.06 -8.08
CA ALA A 50 1.39 0.28 -6.70
C ALA A 50 2.38 1.45 -6.66
N ILE A 51 2.03 2.52 -5.93
CA ILE A 51 2.87 3.73 -5.80
C ILE A 51 3.70 3.70 -4.51
N ALA A 52 3.13 3.19 -3.43
CA ALA A 52 3.77 3.07 -2.13
C ALA A 52 3.11 1.97 -1.30
N ASP A 53 3.87 1.36 -0.41
CA ASP A 53 3.41 0.50 0.67
C ASP A 53 3.85 1.06 2.03
N SER A 54 3.36 0.45 3.11
CA SER A 54 3.57 0.94 4.47
C SER A 54 4.83 0.38 5.14
N ASP A 55 5.53 -0.53 4.48
CA ASP A 55 6.72 -1.17 5.03
C ASP A 55 7.99 -0.75 4.27
N ASN A 56 9.14 -1.20 4.75
CA ASN A 56 10.44 -0.83 4.17
C ASN A 56 11.09 -2.06 3.53
N ASN A 57 10.36 -2.76 2.67
CA ASN A 57 10.91 -3.79 1.81
C ASN A 57 10.68 -3.44 0.32
N ALA A 58 11.28 -4.23 -0.57
CA ALA A 58 11.20 -4.01 -2.01
C ALA A 58 10.25 -4.99 -2.71
N LEU A 59 9.38 -5.71 -1.97
CA LEU A 59 8.57 -6.79 -2.52
C LEU A 59 7.52 -6.30 -3.51
N LEU A 60 6.89 -5.15 -3.23
CA LEU A 60 5.85 -4.57 -4.07
C LEU A 60 6.40 -3.52 -5.05
N GLN A 61 7.72 -3.39 -5.14
CA GLN A 61 8.34 -2.43 -6.05
C GLN A 61 7.99 -2.77 -7.50
N CYS A 62 7.53 -1.76 -8.25
CA CYS A 62 7.11 -1.90 -9.65
C CYS A 62 5.95 -2.88 -9.86
N LEU A 63 5.16 -3.19 -8.83
CA LEU A 63 3.95 -3.99 -8.94
C LEU A 63 2.94 -3.28 -9.85
N SER A 64 2.45 -4.01 -10.85
CA SER A 64 1.35 -3.61 -11.73
C SER A 64 0.25 -4.67 -11.72
N ALA A 65 -0.99 -4.26 -11.94
CA ALA A 65 -2.13 -5.15 -12.05
C ALA A 65 -2.93 -4.84 -13.32
N THR A 66 -3.35 -5.90 -14.02
CA THR A 66 -4.19 -5.81 -15.21
C THR A 66 -5.44 -6.64 -15.01
N ARG A 67 -6.62 -6.04 -15.21
CA ARG A 67 -7.90 -6.73 -15.16
C ARG A 67 -8.07 -7.59 -16.41
N THR A 68 -8.32 -8.88 -16.22
CA THR A 68 -8.53 -9.84 -17.31
C THR A 68 -10.01 -10.16 -17.51
N GLU A 69 -10.82 -10.09 -16.44
CA GLU A 69 -12.25 -10.40 -16.47
C GLU A 69 -13.04 -9.41 -15.61
N LEU A 70 -14.29 -9.15 -16.01
CA LEU A 70 -15.23 -8.30 -15.29
C LEU A 70 -16.65 -8.82 -15.51
N ASP A 71 -17.36 -9.07 -14.43
CA ASP A 71 -18.81 -9.28 -14.39
C ASP A 71 -19.44 -8.15 -13.56
N GLN A 72 -20.13 -7.23 -14.24
CA GLN A 72 -20.79 -6.11 -13.57
C GLN A 72 -22.11 -6.51 -12.91
N GLU A 73 -22.73 -7.61 -13.33
CA GLU A 73 -23.98 -8.10 -12.73
C GLU A 73 -23.67 -8.83 -11.42
N ALA A 74 -22.66 -9.70 -11.44
CA ALA A 74 -22.19 -10.41 -10.25
C ALA A 74 -21.29 -9.55 -9.34
N LEU A 75 -20.88 -8.37 -9.81
CA LEU A 75 -19.90 -7.50 -9.14
C LEU A 75 -18.59 -8.25 -8.84
N THR A 76 -18.05 -8.96 -9.83
CA THR A 76 -16.77 -9.66 -9.70
C THR A 76 -15.79 -9.24 -10.79
N ALA A 77 -14.50 -9.35 -10.50
CA ALA A 77 -13.46 -9.17 -11.51
C ALA A 77 -12.25 -10.04 -11.20
N THR A 78 -11.44 -10.28 -12.23
CA THR A 78 -10.17 -10.99 -12.12
C THR A 78 -9.05 -10.05 -12.52
N TYR A 79 -8.02 -9.93 -11.67
CA TYR A 79 -6.79 -9.20 -11.97
C TYR A 79 -5.60 -10.15 -11.96
N VAL A 80 -4.68 -9.92 -12.90
CA VAL A 80 -3.33 -10.49 -12.84
C VAL A 80 -2.40 -9.43 -12.30
N TRP A 81 -1.79 -9.72 -11.15
CA TRP A 81 -0.74 -8.93 -10.53
C TRP A 81 0.60 -9.41 -11.03
N LYS A 82 1.37 -8.50 -11.63
CA LYS A 82 2.71 -8.73 -12.11
C LYS A 82 3.71 -8.09 -11.17
N PHE A 83 4.45 -8.94 -10.46
CA PHE A 83 5.57 -8.57 -9.61
C PHE A 83 6.82 -8.55 -10.46
N GLN A 84 7.44 -7.37 -10.60
CA GLN A 84 8.67 -7.26 -11.37
C GLN A 84 9.87 -7.76 -10.57
N LYS A 85 10.90 -8.17 -11.32
CA LYS A 85 12.17 -8.63 -10.79
C LYS A 85 12.87 -7.53 -9.99
N ALA A 86 12.80 -7.60 -8.66
CA ALA A 86 13.84 -7.01 -7.81
C ALA A 86 15.14 -7.82 -7.98
N GLU A 87 16.31 -7.23 -7.69
CA GLU A 87 17.64 -7.81 -8.02
C GLU A 87 17.86 -9.28 -7.59
N SER A 88 17.03 -9.84 -6.71
CA SER A 88 17.08 -11.21 -6.20
C SER A 88 15.86 -12.10 -6.49
N LEU A 89 14.83 -11.65 -7.22
CA LEU A 89 13.58 -12.41 -7.43
C LEU A 89 13.17 -12.44 -8.91
N ASP A 90 12.75 -13.60 -9.43
CA ASP A 90 12.18 -13.68 -10.77
C ASP A 90 10.80 -13.01 -10.86
N GLU A 91 10.43 -12.61 -12.07
CA GLU A 91 9.09 -12.08 -12.38
C GLU A 91 8.02 -13.12 -12.01
N ARG A 92 6.95 -12.67 -11.35
CA ARG A 92 5.82 -13.55 -11.00
C ARG A 92 4.50 -12.90 -11.36
N GLU A 93 3.59 -13.72 -11.86
CA GLU A 93 2.20 -13.36 -12.07
C GLU A 93 1.33 -14.10 -11.07
N ILE A 94 0.46 -13.37 -10.39
CA ILE A 94 -0.51 -13.93 -9.42
C ILE A 94 -1.90 -13.45 -9.83
N THR A 95 -2.81 -14.39 -9.99
CA THR A 95 -4.22 -14.10 -10.28
C THR A 95 -4.98 -13.88 -8.99
N PHE A 96 -5.73 -12.77 -8.94
CA PHE A 96 -6.60 -12.40 -7.85
C PHE A 96 -8.04 -12.26 -8.35
N HIS A 97 -8.98 -12.86 -7.63
CA HIS A 97 -10.40 -12.63 -7.82
C HIS A 97 -10.86 -11.59 -6.80
N ILE A 98 -11.65 -10.62 -7.26
CA ILE A 98 -12.13 -9.51 -6.44
C ILE A 98 -13.65 -9.41 -6.46
N ALA A 99 -14.21 -9.14 -5.28
CA ALA A 99 -15.61 -8.83 -5.06
C ALA A 99 -15.74 -7.70 -4.03
N PRO A 100 -16.89 -6.99 -3.96
CA PRO A 100 -17.20 -6.08 -2.86
C PRO A 100 -17.12 -6.82 -1.52
N GLY A 101 -16.45 -6.23 -0.53
CA GLY A 101 -16.43 -6.79 0.82
C GLY A 101 -17.71 -6.45 1.61
N GLU A 102 -17.84 -7.01 2.81
CA GLU A 102 -19.03 -6.83 3.67
C GLU A 102 -19.29 -5.38 4.11
N THR A 103 -18.28 -4.51 4.04
CA THR A 103 -18.37 -3.11 4.46
C THR A 103 -18.07 -2.12 3.33
N PRO A 104 -18.67 -0.91 3.32
CA PRO A 104 -18.34 0.11 2.33
C PRO A 104 -16.83 0.43 2.31
N GLY A 105 -16.25 0.55 1.11
CA GLY A 105 -14.83 0.83 0.94
C GLY A 105 -13.90 -0.38 1.04
N THR A 106 -14.43 -1.61 1.21
CA THR A 106 -13.63 -2.84 1.23
C THR A 106 -13.82 -3.70 -0.03
N LEU A 107 -12.81 -4.48 -0.38
CA LEU A 107 -12.85 -5.55 -1.38
C LEU A 107 -12.41 -6.85 -0.73
N ASP A 108 -13.08 -7.94 -1.09
CA ASP A 108 -12.59 -9.28 -0.84
C ASP A 108 -11.67 -9.69 -1.99
N MET A 109 -10.51 -10.26 -1.65
CA MET A 109 -9.50 -10.75 -2.59
C MET A 109 -9.17 -12.21 -2.30
N THR A 110 -9.35 -13.10 -3.29
CA THR A 110 -8.90 -14.50 -3.21
C THR A 110 -7.83 -14.80 -4.27
N ILE A 111 -7.04 -15.85 -4.02
CA ILE A 111 -5.96 -16.30 -4.92
C ILE A 111 -6.28 -17.72 -5.39
N GLY A 112 -6.27 -17.94 -6.71
CA GLY A 112 -6.51 -19.26 -7.31
C GLY A 112 -7.99 -19.67 -7.29
N ASP A 113 -8.26 -20.97 -7.44
CA ASP A 113 -9.62 -21.53 -7.61
C ASP A 113 -10.44 -21.60 -6.30
N ASP A 114 -10.09 -20.85 -5.25
CA ASP A 114 -10.85 -20.86 -3.98
C ASP A 114 -11.97 -19.81 -4.05
N PRO A 115 -13.23 -20.23 -4.31
CA PRO A 115 -14.36 -19.32 -4.36
C PRO A 115 -14.85 -19.11 -2.93
N THR A 116 -15.08 -17.85 -2.56
CA THR A 116 -15.87 -17.49 -1.37
C THR A 116 -17.26 -18.10 -1.41
#